data_AF-A0A2N5Z483-F1
#
_entry.id   AF-A0A2N5Z483-F1
#
_cell.length_a   1.000
_cell.length_b   1.000
_cell.length_c   1.000
_cell.angle_alpha   90.00
_cell.angle_beta   90.00
_cell.angle_gamma   90.00
#
_symmetry.space_group_name_H-M   'P 1'
#
loop_
_entity.id
_entity.type
_entity.pdbx_description
1 polymer ?
#
loop_
_entity_poly.entity_id
_entity_poly.type
_entity_poly.pdbx_seq_one_letter_code
_entity_poly.pdbx_strand_id
1 'polypeptide(L)'
;MSELISKSQLERSKKEEKFVLLTAEQVRKDFAMFGMEVNFSGDVNFAYEELFEQLKIYIENLLSTDSEKLMSLLYQIDLSEKDLSKNDPNFQFETVSEIVTHKILERELKKVLIRSYFKEKGQI
;
A
#
# COMPACT_ATOMS: atom_id res chain seq x y z
N MET A 1 16.71 -15.93 3.56
CA MET A 1 16.20 -14.69 2.94
C MET A 1 15.98 -13.67 4.03
N SER A 2 17.07 -13.26 4.66
CA SER A 2 17.09 -12.30 5.77
C SER A 2 16.82 -10.89 5.23
N GLU A 3 15.87 -10.20 5.86
CA GLU A 3 15.59 -8.76 5.83
C GLU A 3 16.51 -7.93 4.93
N LEU A 4 16.15 -7.80 3.66
CA LEU A 4 16.86 -6.96 2.68
C LEU A 4 16.74 -5.46 3.00
N ILE A 5 15.81 -5.08 3.88
CA ILE A 5 15.59 -3.70 4.31
C ILE A 5 15.40 -3.73 5.82
N SER A 6 16.24 -3.02 6.56
CA SER A 6 16.07 -2.90 8.01
C SER A 6 14.84 -2.06 8.34
N LYS A 7 14.22 -2.30 9.50
CA LYS A 7 13.10 -1.47 9.99
C LYS A 7 13.46 0.03 10.02
N SER A 8 14.71 0.38 10.32
CA SER A 8 15.21 1.76 10.32
C SER A 8 15.33 2.39 8.92
N GLN A 9 15.65 1.61 7.88
CA GLN A 9 15.61 2.08 6.49
C GLN A 9 14.18 2.27 6.00
N LEU A 10 13.25 1.43 6.44
CA LEU A 10 11.83 1.59 6.18
C LEU A 10 11.30 2.90 6.81
N GLU A 11 11.66 3.19 8.06
CA GLU A 11 11.24 4.43 8.74
C GLU A 11 11.86 5.70 8.15
N ARG A 12 13.11 5.65 7.68
CA ARG A 12 13.77 6.82 7.05
C ARG A 12 13.18 7.12 5.67
N SER A 13 12.87 6.08 4.90
CA SER A 13 12.31 6.21 3.55
C SER A 13 10.86 6.67 3.54
N LYS A 14 10.07 6.40 4.61
CA LYS A 14 8.74 7.01 4.81
C LYS A 14 8.74 8.54 4.75
N LYS A 15 9.88 9.20 4.99
CA LYS A 15 10.03 10.66 4.95
C LYS A 15 10.68 11.20 3.69
N GLU A 16 11.11 10.34 2.78
CA GLU A 16 11.62 10.79 1.49
C GLU A 16 10.43 10.98 0.56
N GLU A 17 10.09 12.25 0.31
CA GLU A 17 9.02 12.71 -0.57
C GLU A 17 8.90 11.87 -1.85
N LYS A 18 10.04 11.56 -2.48
CA LYS A 18 10.15 10.67 -3.66
C LYS A 18 9.38 9.35 -3.49
N PHE A 19 9.53 8.64 -2.37
CA PHE A 19 8.88 7.35 -2.18
C PHE A 19 7.40 7.48 -1.89
N VAL A 20 6.99 8.56 -1.22
CA VAL A 20 5.56 8.88 -1.02
C VAL A 20 4.88 9.10 -2.37
N LEU A 21 5.45 9.98 -3.21
CA LEU A 21 4.91 10.25 -4.56
C LEU A 21 4.84 8.98 -5.42
N LEU A 22 5.89 8.17 -5.41
CA LEU A 22 5.93 6.91 -6.17
C LEU A 22 4.93 5.88 -5.64
N THR A 23 4.67 5.85 -4.34
CA THR A 23 3.68 4.96 -3.71
C THR A 23 2.28 5.39 -4.10
N ALA A 24 1.96 6.68 -4.00
CA ALA A 24 0.68 7.23 -4.44
C ALA A 24 0.40 6.92 -5.91
N GLU A 25 1.40 7.07 -6.79
CA GLU A 25 1.26 6.73 -8.21
C GLU A 25 1.03 5.24 -8.46
N GLN A 26 1.66 4.37 -7.67
CA GLN A 26 1.44 2.93 -7.78
C GLN A 26 0.03 2.55 -7.32
N VAL A 27 -0.42 3.09 -6.19
CA VAL A 27 -1.80 2.93 -5.68
C VAL A 27 -2.81 3.36 -6.75
N ARG A 28 -2.62 4.55 -7.33
CA ARG A 28 -3.52 5.08 -8.36
C ARG A 28 -3.62 4.15 -9.58
N LYS A 29 -2.49 3.62 -10.04
CA LYS A 29 -2.45 2.68 -11.18
C LYS A 29 -3.16 1.37 -10.84
N ASP A 30 -2.87 0.80 -9.68
CA ASP A 30 -3.42 -0.49 -9.27
C ASP A 30 -4.93 -0.41 -9.08
N PHE A 31 -5.46 0.67 -8.49
CA PHE A 31 -6.90 0.88 -8.32
C PHE A 31 -7.63 1.26 -9.62
N ALA A 32 -6.99 2.04 -10.50
CA ALA A 32 -7.58 2.42 -11.78
C ALA A 32 -7.84 1.21 -12.69
N MET A 33 -7.04 0.14 -12.60
CA MET A 33 -7.28 -1.12 -13.33
C MET A 33 -8.62 -1.78 -12.96
N PHE A 34 -9.17 -1.44 -11.79
CA PHE A 34 -10.46 -1.93 -11.31
C PHE A 34 -11.57 -0.87 -11.40
N GLY A 35 -11.33 0.23 -12.12
CA GLY A 35 -12.29 1.33 -12.29
C GLY A 35 -12.50 2.15 -11.02
N MET A 36 -11.52 2.17 -10.11
CA MET A 36 -11.55 2.97 -8.88
C MET A 36 -10.53 4.10 -9.01
N GLU A 37 -11.01 5.34 -8.97
CA GLU A 37 -10.14 6.51 -9.08
C GLU A 37 -9.62 6.91 -7.70
N VAL A 38 -8.31 7.04 -7.57
CA VAL A 38 -7.65 7.53 -6.35
C VAL A 38 -6.97 8.85 -6.70
N ASN A 39 -7.33 9.90 -5.97
CA ASN A 39 -6.75 11.22 -6.14
C ASN A 39 -5.72 11.45 -5.05
N PHE A 40 -4.58 12.04 -5.40
CA PHE A 40 -3.56 12.40 -4.42
C PHE A 40 -3.21 13.87 -4.58
N SER A 41 -3.34 14.63 -3.51
CA SER A 41 -3.14 16.08 -3.47
C SER A 41 -1.70 16.51 -3.80
N GLY A 42 -0.73 15.61 -3.62
CA GLY A 42 0.69 15.92 -3.68
C GLY A 42 1.27 16.36 -2.32
N ASP A 43 0.44 16.54 -1.29
CA ASP A 43 0.94 16.85 0.06
C ASP A 43 1.42 15.57 0.74
N VAL A 44 2.75 15.42 0.78
CA VAL A 44 3.38 14.24 1.37
C VAL A 44 3.24 14.13 2.89
N ASN A 45 2.87 15.21 3.58
CA ASN A 45 2.72 15.18 5.04
C ASN A 45 1.47 14.42 5.49
N PHE A 46 0.44 14.38 4.64
CA PHE A 46 -0.84 13.72 4.91
C PHE A 46 -1.14 12.59 3.93
N ALA A 47 -0.14 12.15 3.16
CA ALA A 47 -0.34 11.19 2.09
C ALA A 47 -0.84 9.83 2.59
N TYR A 48 -0.39 9.39 3.77
CA TYR A 48 -0.88 8.14 4.34
C TYR A 48 -2.37 8.26 4.64
N GLU A 49 -2.78 9.29 5.36
CA GLU A 49 -4.15 9.55 5.76
C GLU A 49 -5.07 9.73 4.54
N GLU A 50 -4.67 10.57 3.58
CA GLU A 50 -5.44 10.86 2.37
C GLU A 50 -5.69 9.60 1.52
N LEU A 51 -4.65 8.80 1.30
CA LEU A 51 -4.79 7.56 0.54
C LEU A 51 -5.56 6.51 1.34
N PHE A 52 -5.31 6.42 2.64
CA PHE A 52 -5.98 5.46 3.51
C PHE A 52 -7.49 5.68 3.53
N GLU A 53 -7.96 6.92 3.69
CA GLU A 53 -9.39 7.22 3.72
C GLU A 53 -10.09 6.83 2.40
N GLN A 54 -9.49 7.16 1.26
CA GLN A 54 -10.05 6.81 -0.05
C GLN A 54 -10.08 5.30 -0.28
N LEU A 55 -8.97 4.61 0.00
CA LEU A 55 -8.87 3.18 -0.20
C LEU A 55 -9.83 2.44 0.72
N LYS A 56 -9.95 2.86 1.99
CA LYS A 56 -10.86 2.23 2.94
C LYS A 56 -12.30 2.21 2.43
N ILE A 57 -12.79 3.32 1.87
CA ILE A 57 -14.14 3.40 1.29
C ILE A 57 -14.32 2.33 0.19
N TYR A 58 -13.35 2.20 -0.70
CA TYR A 58 -13.40 1.17 -1.75
C TYR A 58 -13.37 -0.24 -1.18
N ILE A 59 -12.50 -0.50 -0.20
CA ILE A 59 -12.37 -1.82 0.41
C ILE A 59 -13.64 -2.19 1.20
N GLU A 60 -14.22 -1.27 1.96
CA GLU A 60 -15.50 -1.48 2.65
C GLU A 60 -16.63 -1.81 1.67
N ASN A 61 -16.69 -1.10 0.55
CA ASN A 61 -17.66 -1.37 -0.50
C ASN A 61 -17.45 -2.74 -1.15
N LEU A 62 -16.22 -3.10 -1.52
CA LEU A 62 -15.93 -4.40 -2.14
C LEU A 62 -16.16 -5.56 -1.18
N LEU A 63 -15.80 -5.42 0.10
CA LEU A 63 -16.07 -6.42 1.13
C LEU A 63 -17.58 -6.73 1.25
N SER A 64 -18.44 -5.73 1.04
CA SER A 64 -19.89 -5.87 1.18
C SER A 64 -20.62 -6.23 -0.11
N THR A 65 -20.04 -5.91 -1.28
CA THR A 65 -20.76 -6.01 -2.56
C THR A 65 -20.09 -6.91 -3.61
N ASP A 66 -18.76 -7.06 -3.59
CA ASP A 66 -18.01 -7.74 -4.66
C ASP A 66 -16.68 -8.29 -4.15
N SER A 67 -16.77 -9.44 -3.46
CA SER A 67 -15.61 -10.12 -2.88
C SER A 67 -14.66 -10.70 -3.93
N GLU A 68 -15.15 -11.07 -5.12
CA GLU A 68 -14.31 -11.56 -6.22
C GLU A 68 -13.40 -10.46 -6.77
N LYS A 69 -13.95 -9.25 -6.94
CA LYS A 69 -13.17 -8.08 -7.35
C LYS A 69 -12.16 -7.67 -6.28
N LEU A 70 -12.53 -7.75 -4.99
CA LEU A 70 -11.59 -7.54 -3.89
C LEU A 70 -10.41 -8.52 -3.97
N MET A 71 -10.68 -9.82 -4.13
CA MET A 71 -9.62 -10.82 -4.23
C MET A 71 -8.72 -10.57 -5.44
N SER A 72 -9.30 -10.22 -6.58
CA SER A 72 -8.55 -9.88 -7.79
C SER A 72 -7.63 -8.67 -7.58
N LEU A 73 -8.09 -7.63 -6.87
CA LEU A 73 -7.28 -6.48 -6.47
C LEU A 73 -6.10 -6.89 -5.56
N LEU A 74 -6.36 -7.71 -4.54
CA LEU A 74 -5.32 -8.17 -3.62
C LEU A 74 -4.25 -9.01 -4.32
N TYR A 75 -4.64 -9.86 -5.28
CA TYR A 75 -3.70 -10.60 -6.11
C TYR A 75 -2.85 -9.68 -6.99
N GLN A 76 -3.44 -8.66 -7.62
CA GLN A 76 -2.71 -7.68 -8.42
C GLN A 76 -1.67 -6.91 -7.60
N ILE A 77 -1.97 -6.66 -6.32
CA ILE A 77 -1.10 -5.96 -5.37
C ILE A 77 -0.03 -6.88 -4.76
N ASP A 78 -0.15 -8.19 -4.96
CA ASP A 78 0.67 -9.24 -4.33
C ASP A 78 0.51 -9.26 -2.80
N LEU A 79 -0.75 -9.37 -2.36
CA LEU A 79 -1.15 -9.58 -0.96
C LEU A 79 -1.87 -10.92 -0.80
N SER A 80 -1.35 -11.75 0.11
CA SER A 80 -1.98 -13.02 0.49
C SER A 80 -2.80 -12.89 1.78
N GLU A 81 -3.72 -13.82 2.04
CA GLU A 81 -4.42 -13.91 3.34
C GLU A 81 -3.46 -13.99 4.52
N LYS A 82 -2.31 -14.65 4.34
CA LYS A 82 -1.25 -14.73 5.35
C LYS A 82 -0.63 -13.37 5.65
N ASP A 83 -0.61 -12.44 4.69
CA ASP A 83 -0.12 -11.08 4.92
C ASP A 83 -1.16 -10.23 5.64
N LEU A 84 -2.45 -10.48 5.39
CA LEU A 84 -3.56 -9.82 6.08
C LEU A 84 -3.67 -10.24 7.54
N SER A 85 -3.33 -11.48 7.88
CA SER A 85 -3.37 -11.97 9.28
C SER A 85 -2.19 -11.51 10.14
N LYS A 86 -1.20 -10.82 9.57
CA LYS A 86 -0.07 -10.27 10.33
C LYS A 86 -0.45 -8.97 11.00
N ASN A 87 -0.62 -9.01 12.33
CA ASN A 87 -0.81 -7.79 13.12
C ASN A 87 0.42 -6.87 13.05
N ASP A 88 0.17 -5.57 12.86
CA ASP A 88 1.18 -4.55 13.10
C ASP A 88 1.02 -4.04 14.55
N PRO A 89 2.03 -4.21 15.43
CA PRO A 89 1.90 -3.82 16.83
C PRO A 89 1.77 -2.30 17.04
N ASN A 90 2.09 -1.48 16.03
CA ASN A 90 1.99 -0.03 16.13
C ASN A 90 0.59 0.51 15.79
N PHE A 91 -0.27 -0.33 15.22
CA PHE A 91 -1.61 0.07 14.80
C PHE A 91 -2.67 -0.77 15.50
N GLN A 92 -3.71 -0.10 15.97
CA GLN A 92 -4.94 -0.74 16.42
C GLN A 92 -6.01 -0.45 15.37
N PHE A 93 -6.34 -1.46 14.58
CA PHE A 93 -7.39 -1.38 13.57
C PHE A 93 -8.67 -1.96 14.15
N GLU A 94 -9.79 -1.26 13.94
CA GLU A 94 -11.11 -1.66 14.44
C GLU A 94 -11.84 -2.54 13.43
N THR A 95 -11.53 -2.41 12.14
CA THR A 95 -12.24 -3.13 11.08
C THR A 95 -11.31 -3.88 10.13
N VAL A 96 -11.85 -4.91 9.46
CA VAL A 96 -11.12 -5.65 8.40
C VAL A 96 -10.72 -4.72 7.26
N SER A 97 -11.56 -3.74 6.92
CA SER A 97 -11.26 -2.80 5.84
C SER A 97 -10.02 -1.95 6.15
N GLU A 98 -9.85 -1.53 7.39
CA GLU A 98 -8.69 -0.77 7.85
C GLU A 98 -7.42 -1.62 7.80
N ILE A 99 -7.49 -2.87 8.25
CA ILE A 99 -6.37 -3.82 8.16
C ILE A 99 -5.96 -4.00 6.70
N VAL A 100 -6.91 -4.31 5.82
CA VAL A 100 -6.64 -4.55 4.40
C VAL A 100 -6.07 -3.29 3.74
N THR A 101 -6.66 -2.13 4.01
CA THR A 101 -6.19 -0.84 3.47
C THR A 101 -4.76 -0.53 3.91
N HIS A 102 -4.46 -0.70 5.19
CA HIS A 102 -3.11 -0.52 5.70
C HIS A 102 -2.12 -1.47 5.02
N LYS A 103 -2.48 -2.74 4.87
CA LYS A 103 -1.62 -3.75 4.22
C LYS A 103 -1.37 -3.45 2.75
N ILE A 104 -2.36 -2.92 2.04
CA ILE A 104 -2.20 -2.44 0.66
C ILE A 104 -1.14 -1.35 0.61
N LEU A 105 -1.31 -0.28 1.39
CA LEU A 105 -0.36 0.84 1.40
C LEU A 105 1.05 0.39 1.80
N GLU A 106 1.16 -0.47 2.82
CA GLU A 106 2.43 -1.05 3.25
C GLU A 106 3.10 -1.87 2.13
N ARG A 107 2.32 -2.67 1.39
CA ARG A 107 2.83 -3.48 0.28
C ARG A 107 3.30 -2.60 -0.88
N GLU A 108 2.56 -1.54 -1.21
CA GLU A 108 2.93 -0.61 -2.27
C GLU A 108 4.23 0.12 -1.97
N LEU A 109 4.36 0.63 -0.75
CA LEU A 109 5.61 1.26 -0.30
C LEU A 109 6.77 0.25 -0.40
N LYS A 110 6.60 -0.98 0.10
CA LYS A 110 7.63 -2.02 -0.02
C LYS A 110 8.04 -2.28 -1.48
N LYS A 111 7.08 -2.36 -2.43
CA LYS A 111 7.39 -2.52 -3.86
C LYS A 111 8.22 -1.33 -4.38
N VAL A 112 7.84 -0.11 -4.03
CA VAL A 112 8.55 1.13 -4.42
C VAL A 112 9.98 1.16 -3.90
N LEU A 113 10.18 0.83 -2.62
CA LEU A 113 11.50 0.81 -1.99
C LEU A 113 12.42 -0.23 -2.64
N ILE A 114 11.92 -1.45 -2.84
CA ILE A 114 12.66 -2.54 -3.48
C ILE A 114 13.08 -2.14 -4.90
N ARG A 115 12.13 -1.66 -5.72
CA ARG A 115 12.41 -1.25 -7.11
C ARG A 115 13.45 -0.12 -7.16
N SER A 116 13.34 0.85 -6.26
CA SER A 116 14.27 1.98 -6.21
C SER A 116 15.67 1.54 -5.82
N TYR A 117 15.78 0.66 -4.81
CA TYR A 117 17.06 0.09 -4.37
C TYR A 117 17.79 -0.65 -5.50
N PHE A 118 17.09 -1.53 -6.22
CA PHE A 118 17.71 -2.32 -7.28
C PHE A 118 18.01 -1.50 -8.55
N LYS A 119 17.21 -0.46 -8.84
CA LYS A 119 17.49 0.50 -9.92
C LYS A 119 18.76 1.31 -9.64
N GLU A 120 18.97 1.76 -8.41
CA GLU A 120 20.18 2.50 -8.01
C GLU A 120 21.44 1.63 -8.06
N LYS A 121 21.29 0.31 -7.93
CA LYS A 121 22.37 -0.69 -8.05
C LYS A 121 22.63 -1.15 -9.50
N GLY A 122 21.86 -0.67 -10.48
CA GLY A 122 21.99 -1.05 -11.90
C GLY A 122 21.63 -2.51 -12.19
N GLN A 123 20.79 -3.14 -11.34
CA GLN A 123 20.40 -4.54 -11.48
C GLN A 123 19.04 -4.74 -12.17
N ILE A 124 18.36 -3.66 -12.52
CA ILE A 124 17.10 -3.58 -13.28
C ILE A 124 16.99 -2.23 -14.00
#